data_AF-A0A1G9TSX9-F1
#
_entry.id   AF-A0A1G9TSX9-F1
#
_cell.length_a   1.000
_cell.length_b   1.000
_cell.length_c   1.000
_cell.angle_alpha   90.00
_cell.angle_beta   90.00
_cell.angle_gamma   90.00
#
_symmetry.space_group_name_H-M   'P 1'
#
loop_
_entity.id
_entity.type
_entity.pdbx_description
1 polymer ?
#
loop_
_entity_poly.entity_id
_entity_poly.type
_entity_poly.pdbx_seq_one_letter_code
_entity_poly.pdbx_strand_id
1 'polypeptide(L)'
;MSANGPPPPPKALALAARLLEAQGFTVVARNERGDSLYLRPADCPWHLRLSNHARTAKQRARRTDILASLVIDGPRSAERIEALVADAVRNFRASLARKADQASESGSRR
;
A
#
# COMPACT_ATOMS: atom_id res chain seq x y z
N MET A 1 -19.99 22.86 14.98
CA MET A 1 -19.59 21.70 15.80
C MET A 1 -18.89 20.71 14.87
N SER A 2 -17.56 20.80 14.78
CA SER A 2 -16.76 19.94 13.91
C SER A 2 -16.87 18.49 14.39
N ALA A 3 -17.23 17.58 13.49
CA ALA A 3 -17.16 16.15 13.72
C ALA A 3 -15.68 15.72 13.82
N ASN A 4 -15.01 16.08 14.91
CA ASN A 4 -13.59 15.84 15.19
C ASN A 4 -13.32 14.41 15.70
N GLY A 5 -14.12 13.45 15.24
CA GLY A 5 -13.85 12.04 15.46
C GLY A 5 -12.92 11.51 14.36
N PRO A 6 -12.01 10.57 14.66
CA PRO A 6 -11.24 9.92 13.61
C PRO A 6 -12.20 9.26 12.60
N PRO A 7 -11.96 9.40 11.28
CA PRO A 7 -12.82 8.81 10.26
C PRO A 7 -13.03 7.31 10.49
N PRO A 8 -14.25 6.79 10.26
CA PRO A 8 -14.49 5.35 10.23
C PRO A 8 -13.60 4.69 9.16
N PRO A 9 -13.29 3.38 9.29
CA PRO A 9 -12.31 2.71 8.45
C PRO A 9 -12.50 2.94 6.94
N PRO A 10 -13.72 2.91 6.36
CA PRO A 10 -13.89 3.19 4.93
C PRO A 10 -13.48 4.61 4.51
N LYS A 11 -13.74 5.62 5.35
CA LYS A 11 -13.31 7.00 5.09
C LYS A 11 -11.79 7.14 5.24
N ALA A 12 -11.20 6.43 6.20
CA ALA A 12 -9.74 6.41 6.37
C ALA A 12 -9.02 5.75 5.18
N LEU A 13 -9.58 4.66 4.64
CA LEU A 13 -9.07 4.03 3.42
C LEU A 13 -9.22 4.96 2.20
N ALA A 14 -10.35 5.66 2.06
CA ALA A 14 -10.54 6.62 0.97
C ALA A 14 -9.52 7.78 1.03
N LEU A 15 -9.24 8.30 2.24
CA LEU A 15 -8.21 9.32 2.44
C LEU A 15 -6.82 8.77 2.08
N ALA A 16 -6.46 7.60 2.59
CA ALA A 16 -5.18 6.96 2.28
C ALA A 16 -5.01 6.71 0.76
N ALA A 17 -6.07 6.28 0.07
CA ALA A 17 -6.04 6.09 -1.37
C ALA A 17 -5.75 7.40 -2.12
N ARG A 18 -6.42 8.51 -1.77
CA ARG A 18 -6.16 9.83 -2.37
C ARG A 18 -4.74 10.32 -2.12
N LEU A 19 -4.21 10.11 -0.91
CA LEU A 19 -2.84 10.48 -0.59
C LEU A 19 -1.82 9.66 -1.39
N LEU A 20 -2.09 8.37 -1.61
CA LEU A 20 -1.27 7.52 -2.47
C LEU A 20 -1.35 7.95 -3.95
N GLU A 21 -2.53 8.35 -4.42
CA GLU A 21 -2.71 8.92 -5.77
C GLU A 21 -1.88 10.20 -5.96
N ALA A 22 -1.86 11.09 -4.97
CA ALA A 22 -1.00 12.27 -4.97
C ALA A 22 0.51 11.95 -4.98
N GLN A 23 0.90 10.73 -4.57
CA GLN A 23 2.28 10.22 -4.65
C GLN A 23 2.59 9.51 -5.97
N GLY A 24 1.66 9.55 -6.95
CA GLY A 24 1.82 8.95 -8.27
C GLY A 24 1.38 7.49 -8.37
N PHE A 25 0.67 6.95 -7.38
CA PHE A 25 0.07 5.62 -7.47
C PHE A 25 -1.29 5.68 -8.18
N THR A 26 -1.67 4.62 -8.89
CA THR A 26 -3.00 4.48 -9.47
C THR A 26 -3.66 3.21 -8.93
N VAL A 27 -4.95 3.28 -8.59
CA VAL A 27 -5.74 2.11 -8.23
C VAL A 27 -5.93 1.24 -9.47
N VAL A 28 -5.44 0.00 -9.43
CA VAL A 28 -5.52 -0.94 -10.57
C VAL A 28 -6.47 -2.11 -10.32
N ALA A 29 -6.78 -2.38 -9.05
CA ALA A 29 -7.79 -3.36 -8.69
C ALA A 29 -8.40 -3.04 -7.33
N ARG A 30 -9.67 -3.43 -7.17
CA ARG A 30 -10.42 -3.36 -5.91
C ARG A 30 -11.03 -4.73 -5.62
N ASN A 31 -10.94 -5.16 -4.37
CA ASN A 31 -11.70 -6.31 -3.89
C ASN A 31 -12.90 -5.80 -3.08
N GLU A 32 -14.10 -5.99 -3.63
CA GLU A 32 -15.37 -5.55 -3.03
C GLU A 32 -15.69 -6.28 -1.72
N ARG A 33 -15.20 -7.52 -1.53
CA ARG A 33 -15.47 -8.32 -0.33
C ARG A 33 -14.59 -8.00 0.88
N GLY A 34 -13.49 -7.26 0.72
CA GLY A 34 -12.47 -7.13 1.77
C GLY A 34 -11.80 -5.76 1.82
N ASP A 35 -12.49 -4.71 1.37
CA ASP A 35 -12.02 -3.31 1.35
C ASP A 35 -10.52 -3.19 1.03
N SER A 36 -10.07 -3.96 0.03
CA SER A 36 -8.67 -3.99 -0.37
C SER A 36 -8.52 -3.28 -1.70
N LEU A 37 -7.64 -2.30 -1.74
CA LEU A 37 -7.21 -1.62 -2.95
C LEU A 37 -5.79 -2.07 -3.27
N TYR A 38 -5.54 -2.27 -4.55
CA TYR A 38 -4.22 -2.54 -5.10
C TYR A 38 -3.83 -1.34 -5.94
N LEU A 39 -2.73 -0.70 -5.56
CA LEU A 39 -2.22 0.48 -6.22
C LEU A 39 -0.80 0.24 -6.71
N ARG A 40 -0.41 0.89 -7.80
CA ARG A 40 0.97 0.86 -8.31
C ARG A 40 1.32 2.18 -9.00
N PRO A 41 2.59 2.61 -9.00
CA PRO A 41 3.05 3.69 -9.87
C PRO A 41 2.89 3.33 -11.35
N ALA A 42 2.87 4.34 -12.23
CA ALA A 42 2.97 4.13 -13.66
C ALA A 42 4.20 3.26 -13.99
N ASP A 43 4.04 2.33 -14.93
CA ASP A 43 5.09 1.43 -15.42
C ASP A 43 5.74 0.51 -14.37
N CYS A 44 5.12 0.37 -13.19
CA CYS A 44 5.60 -0.54 -12.16
C CYS A 44 4.79 -1.86 -12.18
N PRO A 45 5.42 -3.05 -12.27
CA PRO A 45 4.70 -4.32 -12.18
C PRO A 45 4.29 -4.68 -10.75
N TRP A 46 4.84 -3.98 -9.75
CA TRP A 46 4.67 -4.29 -8.34
C TRP A 46 3.57 -3.47 -7.67
N HIS A 47 2.88 -4.11 -6.72
CA HIS A 47 1.73 -3.51 -6.06
C HIS A 47 2.02 -3.08 -4.62
N LEU A 48 1.37 -1.98 -4.22
CA LEU A 48 1.12 -1.58 -2.84
C LEU A 48 -0.34 -1.93 -2.54
N ARG A 49 -0.57 -2.70 -1.47
CA ARG A 49 -1.93 -3.02 -1.01
C ARG A 49 -2.35 -2.07 0.10
N LEU A 50 -3.56 -1.52 0.00
CA LEU A 50 -4.24 -0.79 1.06
C LEU A 50 -5.45 -1.62 1.51
N SER A 51 -5.62 -1.84 2.81
CA SER A 51 -6.73 -2.66 3.33
C SER A 51 -7.06 -2.34 4.79
N ASN A 52 -8.24 -2.77 5.26
CA ASN A 52 -8.61 -2.73 6.68
C ASN A 52 -8.14 -3.94 7.49
N HIS A 53 -7.52 -4.95 6.87
CA HIS A 53 -7.10 -6.15 7.59
C HIS A 53 -5.68 -6.61 7.22
N ALA A 54 -4.98 -7.13 8.23
CA ALA A 54 -3.68 -7.75 8.03
C ALA A 54 -3.84 -9.11 7.31
N ARG A 55 -2.85 -9.46 6.48
CA ARG A 55 -2.77 -10.80 5.88
C ARG A 55 -2.07 -11.75 6.83
N THR A 56 -2.45 -13.02 6.81
CA THR A 56 -1.68 -14.06 7.50
C THR A 56 -0.35 -14.32 6.78
N ALA A 57 0.63 -14.92 7.46
CA ALA A 57 1.90 -15.31 6.85
C ALA A 57 1.69 -16.19 5.60
N LYS A 58 0.78 -17.16 5.69
CA LYS A 58 0.37 -18.03 4.57
C LYS A 58 -0.16 -17.25 3.37
N GLN A 59 -0.97 -16.21 3.61
CA GLN A 59 -1.47 -15.36 2.54
C GLN A 59 -0.36 -14.51 1.93
N ARG A 60 0.53 -13.92 2.74
CA ARG A 60 1.66 -13.12 2.25
C ARG A 60 2.55 -13.95 1.31
N ALA A 61 2.89 -15.17 1.69
CA ALA A 61 3.72 -16.07 0.89
C ALA A 61 3.16 -16.36 -0.52
N ARG A 62 1.83 -16.32 -0.69
CA ARG A 62 1.16 -16.62 -1.97
C ARG A 62 1.09 -15.45 -2.97
N ARG A 63 1.38 -14.23 -2.54
CA ARG A 63 1.25 -13.03 -3.37
C ARG A 63 2.57 -12.29 -3.36
N THR A 64 3.45 -12.73 -4.24
CA THR A 64 4.79 -12.20 -4.44
C THR A 64 4.78 -10.88 -5.20
N ASP A 65 3.67 -10.54 -5.86
CA ASP A 65 3.42 -9.32 -6.62
C ASP A 65 3.23 -8.05 -5.76
N ILE A 66 3.14 -8.21 -4.43
CA ILE A 66 2.90 -7.11 -3.47
C ILE A 66 4.18 -6.82 -2.68
N LEU A 67 4.74 -5.62 -2.83
CA LEU A 67 5.97 -5.22 -2.13
C LEU A 67 5.74 -4.55 -0.79
N ALA A 68 4.57 -3.95 -0.58
CA ALA A 68 4.21 -3.28 0.66
C ALA A 68 2.71 -3.39 0.93
N SER A 69 2.32 -3.36 2.20
CA SER A 69 0.92 -3.34 2.62
C SER A 69 0.71 -2.26 3.68
N LEU A 70 -0.23 -1.37 3.41
CA LEU A 70 -0.78 -0.41 4.36
C LEU A 70 -2.10 -0.99 4.92
N VAL A 71 -2.17 -1.10 6.24
CA VAL A 71 -3.36 -1.61 6.94
C VAL A 71 -3.93 -0.53 7.85
N ILE A 72 -5.21 -0.22 7.69
CA ILE A 72 -5.96 0.73 8.51
C ILE A 72 -7.18 -0.01 9.08
N ASP A 73 -7.00 -0.63 10.24
CA ASP A 73 -7.93 -1.53 10.93
C ASP A 73 -8.97 -0.84 11.81
N GLY A 74 -8.88 0.47 11.94
CA GLY A 74 -9.74 1.25 12.80
C GLY A 74 -9.68 2.74 12.48
N PRO A 75 -10.46 3.55 13.20
CA PRO A 75 -10.42 4.99 13.08
C PRO A 75 -9.02 5.56 13.38
N ARG A 76 -8.54 6.48 12.55
CA ARG A 76 -7.26 7.18 12.73
C ARG A 76 -7.43 8.65 12.37
N SER A 77 -6.71 9.56 13.02
CA SER A 77 -6.67 10.96 12.61
C SER A 77 -6.04 11.12 11.21
N ALA A 78 -6.28 12.24 10.55
CA ALA A 78 -5.73 12.51 9.23
C ALA A 78 -4.19 12.50 9.24
N GLU A 79 -3.58 13.14 10.23
CA GLU A 79 -2.13 13.20 10.41
C GLU A 79 -1.54 11.80 10.58
N ARG A 80 -2.25 10.93 11.31
CA ARG A 80 -1.81 9.54 11.48
C ARG A 80 -1.90 8.76 10.16
N ILE A 81 -2.93 9.01 9.34
CA ILE A 81 -3.06 8.39 8.02
C ILE A 81 -1.95 8.87 7.09
N GLU A 82 -1.62 10.16 7.09
CA GLU A 82 -0.51 10.73 6.31
C GLU A 82 0.83 10.10 6.66
N ALA A 83 1.14 9.98 7.96
CA ALA A 83 2.37 9.32 8.42
C ALA A 83 2.43 7.85 7.97
N LEU A 84 1.33 7.11 8.08
CA LEU A 84 1.24 5.72 7.63
C LEU A 84 1.41 5.58 6.11
N VAL A 85 0.87 6.52 5.33
CA VAL A 85 1.06 6.57 3.87
C VAL A 85 2.52 6.84 3.53
N ALA A 86 3.15 7.82 4.19
CA ALA A 86 4.57 8.13 3.98
C ALA A 86 5.47 6.92 4.27
N ASP A 87 5.22 6.22 5.38
CA ASP A 87 5.94 5.00 5.73
C ASP A 87 5.72 3.88 4.71
N ALA A 88 4.47 3.69 4.24
CA ALA A 88 4.15 2.68 3.24
C ALA A 88 4.85 2.94 1.89
N VAL A 89 4.87 4.21 1.45
CA VAL A 89 5.58 4.63 0.23
C VAL A 89 7.08 4.43 0.36
N ARG A 90 7.69 4.82 1.50
CA ARG A 90 9.12 4.58 1.77
C ARG A 90 9.46 3.09 1.72
N ASN A 91 8.66 2.25 2.37
CA ASN A 91 8.85 0.80 2.39
C ASN A 91 8.70 0.18 0.99
N PHE A 92 7.72 0.64 0.19
CA PHE A 92 7.55 0.20 -1.19
C PHE A 92 8.77 0.53 -2.04
N ARG A 93 9.25 1.79 -2.00
CA ARG A 93 10.43 2.22 -2.76
C ARG A 93 11.69 1.45 -2.36
N ALA A 94 11.90 1.23 -1.06
CA ALA A 94 13.03 0.43 -0.58
C ALA A 94 12.96 -1.03 -1.05
N SER A 95 11.77 -1.64 -1.04
CA SER A 95 11.57 -3.00 -1.57
C SER A 95 11.75 -3.06 -3.09
N LEU A 96 11.32 -2.03 -3.81
CA LEU A 96 11.50 -1.94 -5.26
C LEU A 96 12.97 -1.86 -5.64
N ALA A 97 13.76 -1.02 -4.96
CA ALA A 97 15.21 -0.93 -5.14
C ALA A 97 15.88 -2.30 -4.95
N ARG A 98 15.58 -3.00 -3.85
CA ARG A 98 16.09 -4.37 -3.60
C ARG A 98 15.72 -5.36 -4.72
N LYS A 99 14.56 -5.22 -5.35
CA LYS A 99 14.16 -6.08 -6.48
C LYS A 99 14.94 -5.75 -7.75
N ALA A 100 15.23 -4.47 -8.00
CA ALA A 100 16.09 -4.06 -9.11
C ALA A 100 17.52 -4.58 -8.93
N ASP A 101 18.08 -4.48 -7.72
CA ASP A 101 19.43 -4.97 -7.41
C ASP A 101 19.55 -6.49 -7.64
N GLN A 102 18.58 -7.27 -7.15
CA GLN A 102 18.54 -8.73 -7.35
C GLN A 102 18.43 -9.14 -8.83
N ALA A 103 17.71 -8.36 -9.64
CA ALA A 103 17.61 -8.61 -11.08
C ALA A 103 18.94 -8.35 -11.80
N SER A 104 19.66 -7.29 -11.41
CA SER A 104 20.98 -6.95 -11.96
C SER A 104 22.05 -7.98 -11.60
N GLU A 105 22.05 -8.47 -10.35
CA GLU A 105 22.99 -9.52 -9.90
C GLU A 105 22.78 -10.86 -10.60
N SER A 106 21.52 -11.20 -10.92
CA SER A 106 21.19 -12.43 -11.65
C SER A 106 21.63 -12.38 -13.12
N GLY A 107 21.72 -11.18 -13.71
CA GLY A 107 22.19 -10.97 -15.08
C GLY A 107 23.71 -10.96 -15.23
N SER A 108 24.46 -10.63 -14.18
CA SER A 108 25.92 -10.52 -14.21
C SER A 108 26.68 -11.85 -14.06
N ARG A 109 25.98 -12.98 -13.84
CA ARG A 109 26.55 -14.33 -13.89
C ARG A 109 26.26 -14.99 -15.23
N ARG A 110 26.87 -14.49 -16.30
CA ARG A 110 26.99 -15.21 -17.58
C ARG A 110 28.35 -14.96 -18.20
#